data_AF-A0A7R9VCF6-F1
#
_entry.id   AF-A0A7R9VCF6-F1
#
_cell.length_a   1.000
_cell.length_b   1.000
_cell.length_c   1.000
_cell.angle_alpha   90.00
_cell.angle_beta   90.00
_cell.angle_gamma   90.00
#
_symmetry.space_group_name_H-M   'P 1'
#
loop_
_entity.id
_entity.type
_entity.pdbx_description
1 polymer ?
#
loop_
_entity_poly.entity_id
_entity_poly.type
_entity_poly.pdbx_seq_one_letter_code
_entity_poly.pdbx_strand_id
1 'polypeptide(L)'
;GLVAFRTSRRARPFAPVFRLLIFIAFSKGTQKELSTVIRMIPELASVLFLLLIVILFYGWIGVVAFFEETEGYASFSTLVEAMWTLWMCATTVNYPDVMMPAYNKSRVTALYFITFMIITFFFMMNVILALVVNSYNNEVDARRKRLKDINKRSMKMAFKLMDIDKQGWIDREAIMTIFLIL
;
A
#
# COMPACT_ATOMS: atom_id res chain seq x y z
N GLY A 1 -24.96 -18.72 52.98
CA GLY A 1 -24.89 -19.03 51.54
C GLY A 1 -24.54 -17.77 50.78
N LEU A 2 -23.29 -17.67 50.31
CA LEU A 2 -22.80 -16.53 49.53
C LEU A 2 -23.41 -16.58 48.13
N VAL A 3 -24.32 -15.64 47.87
CA VAL A 3 -24.94 -15.45 46.55
C VAL A 3 -23.86 -14.95 45.60
N ALA A 4 -23.39 -15.86 44.74
CA ALA A 4 -22.49 -15.57 43.65
C ALA A 4 -23.18 -14.57 42.70
N PHE A 5 -22.78 -13.30 42.80
CA PHE A 5 -23.16 -12.24 41.87
C PHE A 5 -22.45 -12.51 40.53
N ARG A 6 -23.01 -13.43 39.76
CA ARG A 6 -22.60 -13.73 38.37
C ARG A 6 -23.00 -12.53 37.52
N THR A 7 -22.13 -11.52 37.49
CA THR A 7 -22.24 -10.42 36.54
C THR A 7 -22.10 -11.01 35.14
N SER A 8 -23.24 -11.19 34.49
CA SER A 8 -23.32 -11.40 33.05
C SER A 8 -22.70 -10.18 32.37
N ARG A 9 -21.39 -10.22 32.13
CA ARG A 9 -20.75 -9.33 31.17
C ARG A 9 -21.27 -9.75 29.80
N ARG A 10 -22.41 -9.17 29.41
CA ARG A 10 -22.82 -9.07 28.01
C ARG A 10 -21.76 -8.22 27.33
N ALA A 11 -20.64 -8.84 26.95
CA ALA A 11 -19.62 -8.22 26.14
C ALA A 11 -20.32 -7.76 24.86
N ARG A 12 -20.50 -6.45 24.69
CA ARG A 12 -20.97 -5.91 23.41
C ARG A 12 -19.92 -6.35 22.38
N PRO A 13 -20.26 -7.20 21.40
CA PRO A 13 -19.26 -7.82 20.52
C PRO A 13 -18.41 -6.78 19.77
N PHE A 14 -18.97 -5.58 19.58
CA PHE A 14 -18.33 -4.47 18.89
C PHE A 14 -17.56 -3.51 19.80
N ALA A 15 -17.68 -3.61 21.13
CA ALA A 15 -16.98 -2.70 22.05
C ALA A 15 -15.45 -2.67 21.88
N PRO A 16 -14.76 -3.80 21.59
CA PRO A 16 -13.33 -3.79 21.30
C PRO A 16 -13.00 -3.00 20.03
N VAL A 17 -13.80 -3.15 18.97
CA VAL A 17 -13.61 -2.46 17.68
C VAL A 17 -13.81 -0.96 17.85
N PHE A 18 -14.90 -0.54 18.49
CA PHE A 18 -15.14 0.88 18.77
C PHE A 18 -14.05 1.47 19.65
N ARG A 19 -13.55 0.73 20.65
CA ARG A 19 -12.43 1.18 21.49
C ARG A 19 -11.15 1.39 20.67
N LEU A 20 -10.88 0.50 19.72
CA LEU A 20 -9.72 0.60 18.82
C LEU A 20 -9.86 1.80 17.85
N LEU A 21 -11.04 1.98 17.27
CA LEU A 21 -11.35 3.10 16.37
C LEU A 21 -11.24 4.45 17.09
N ILE A 22 -11.77 4.53 18.31
CA ILE A 22 -11.66 5.73 19.14
C ILE A 22 -10.18 6.01 19.46
N PHE A 23 -9.38 5.01 19.84
CA PHE A 23 -7.95 5.19 20.11
C PHE A 23 -7.18 5.73 18.88
N ILE A 24 -7.47 5.19 17.69
CA ILE A 24 -6.91 5.70 16.42
C ILE A 24 -7.40 7.13 16.14
N ALA A 25 -8.65 7.45 16.46
CA ALA A 25 -9.22 8.79 16.30
C ALA A 25 -8.65 9.83 17.31
N PHE A 26 -8.10 9.41 18.45
CA PHE A 26 -7.49 10.31 19.43
C PHE A 26 -6.00 10.57 19.18
N SER A 27 -5.27 9.61 18.58
CA SER A 27 -3.83 9.74 18.34
C SER A 27 -3.52 10.45 17.01
N LYS A 28 -3.10 11.72 17.08
CA LYS A 28 -2.64 12.48 15.90
C LYS A 28 -1.44 11.86 15.17
N GLY A 29 -0.65 11.03 15.86
CA GLY A 29 0.48 10.28 15.25
C GLY A 29 -0.04 9.18 14.33
N THR A 30 -0.89 8.30 14.86
CA THR A 30 -1.47 7.17 14.13
C THR A 30 -2.35 7.63 12.95
N GLN A 31 -3.04 8.77 13.08
CA GLN A 31 -3.80 9.34 11.96
C GLN A 31 -2.93 9.73 10.77
N LYS A 32 -1.71 10.25 11.03
CA LYS A 32 -0.77 10.61 9.96
C LYS A 32 -0.24 9.36 9.25
N GLU A 33 0.07 8.32 10.01
CA GLU A 33 0.50 7.03 9.47
C GLU A 33 -0.61 6.39 8.63
N LEU A 34 -1.84 6.36 9.16
CA LEU A 34 -3.00 5.82 8.44
C LEU A 34 -3.32 6.63 7.17
N SER A 35 -3.23 7.97 7.23
CA SER A 35 -3.41 8.80 6.03
C SER A 35 -2.35 8.52 4.97
N THR A 36 -1.13 8.18 5.38
CA THR A 36 -0.05 7.79 4.46
C THR A 36 -0.38 6.47 3.78
N VAL A 37 -0.83 5.47 4.54
CA VAL A 37 -1.28 4.17 3.98
C VAL A 37 -2.45 4.35 3.02
N ILE A 38 -3.46 5.15 3.39
CA ILE A 38 -4.64 5.40 2.54
C ILE A 38 -4.24 6.09 1.22
N ARG A 39 -3.25 6.98 1.25
CA ARG A 39 -2.74 7.65 0.05
C ARG A 39 -2.03 6.71 -0.92
N MET A 40 -1.54 5.56 -0.46
CA MET A 40 -0.91 4.53 -1.30
C MET A 40 -1.93 3.64 -2.02
N ILE A 41 -3.13 3.49 -1.46
CA ILE A 41 -4.21 2.65 -2.03
C ILE A 41 -4.49 2.92 -3.52
N PRO A 42 -4.65 4.17 -4.02
CA PRO A 42 -4.98 4.39 -5.44
C PRO A 42 -3.89 3.87 -6.40
N GLU A 43 -2.62 3.96 -6.03
CA GLU A 43 -1.53 3.40 -6.83
C GLU A 43 -1.57 1.88 -6.82
N LEU A 44 -1.78 1.28 -5.64
CA LEU A 44 -1.94 -0.17 -5.48
C LEU A 44 -3.14 -0.71 -6.26
N ALA A 45 -4.25 0.04 -6.29
CA ALA A 45 -5.48 -0.35 -6.95
C ALA A 45 -5.28 -0.60 -8.46
N SER A 46 -4.45 0.20 -9.12
CA SER A 46 -4.16 0.01 -10.55
C SER A 46 -3.46 -1.31 -10.84
N VAL A 47 -2.47 -1.70 -10.03
CA VAL A 47 -1.72 -2.95 -10.18
C VAL A 47 -2.56 -4.15 -9.74
N LEU A 48 -3.33 -4.01 -8.66
CA LEU A 48 -4.26 -5.04 -8.19
C LEU A 48 -5.38 -5.31 -9.21
N PHE A 49 -5.87 -4.28 -9.88
CA PHE A 49 -6.84 -4.44 -10.97
C PHE A 49 -6.24 -5.21 -12.15
N LEU A 50 -4.98 -4.94 -12.50
CA LEU A 50 -4.28 -5.69 -13.54
C LEU A 50 -4.07 -7.16 -13.13
N LEU A 51 -3.67 -7.40 -11.87
CA LEU A 51 -3.56 -8.75 -11.31
C LEU A 51 -4.91 -9.48 -11.37
N LEU A 52 -6.02 -8.79 -11.07
CA LEU A 52 -7.37 -9.38 -11.17
C LEU A 52 -7.70 -9.82 -12.60
N ILE A 53 -7.32 -9.04 -13.62
CA ILE A 53 -7.49 -9.41 -15.02
C ILE A 53 -6.68 -10.67 -15.35
N VAL A 54 -5.43 -10.75 -14.89
CA VAL A 54 -4.59 -11.95 -15.07
C VAL A 54 -5.22 -13.17 -14.41
N ILE A 55 -5.73 -13.03 -13.19
CA ILE A 55 -6.42 -14.09 -12.46
C ILE A 55 -7.69 -14.52 -13.19
N LEU A 56 -8.48 -13.59 -13.73
CA LEU A 56 -9.68 -13.91 -14.50
C LEU A 56 -9.34 -14.66 -15.78
N PHE A 57 -8.32 -14.21 -16.51
CA PHE A 57 -7.86 -14.85 -17.74
C PHE A 57 -7.34 -16.27 -17.49
N TYR A 58 -6.45 -16.43 -16.51
CA TYR A 58 -5.96 -17.76 -16.11
C TYR A 58 -7.09 -18.62 -15.53
N GLY A 59 -8.00 -18.05 -14.74
CA GLY A 59 -9.15 -18.76 -14.18
C GLY A 59 -10.04 -19.35 -15.26
N TRP A 60 -10.34 -18.57 -16.31
CA TRP A 60 -11.09 -19.05 -17.45
C TRP A 60 -10.35 -20.18 -18.20
N ILE A 61 -9.04 -20.02 -18.46
CA ILE A 61 -8.21 -21.07 -19.08
C ILE A 61 -8.21 -22.34 -18.21
N GLY A 62 -8.03 -22.20 -16.90
CA GLY A 62 -7.99 -23.31 -15.95
C GLY A 62 -9.30 -24.09 -15.92
N VAL A 63 -10.45 -23.40 -15.89
CA VAL A 63 -11.77 -24.07 -15.96
C VAL A 63 -11.91 -24.88 -17.26
N VAL A 64 -11.47 -24.33 -18.40
CA VAL A 64 -11.55 -25.03 -19.69
C VAL A 64 -10.53 -26.18 -19.77
N ALA A 65 -9.31 -25.98 -19.29
CA ALA A 65 -8.22 -26.97 -19.37
C ALA A 65 -8.41 -28.14 -18.41
N PHE A 66 -9.05 -27.92 -17.25
CA PHE A 66 -9.26 -28.94 -16.22
C PHE A 66 -10.72 -29.40 -16.09
N PHE A 67 -11.56 -29.10 -17.09
CA PHE A 67 -13.00 -29.43 -17.05
C PHE A 67 -13.28 -30.93 -16.92
N GLU A 68 -12.49 -31.77 -17.59
CA GLU A 68 -12.66 -33.24 -17.61
C GLU A 68 -11.86 -33.94 -16.50
N GLU A 69 -11.15 -33.18 -15.68
CA GLU A 69 -10.27 -33.69 -14.64
C GLU A 69 -11.02 -33.84 -13.31
N THR A 70 -11.18 -35.07 -12.82
CA THR A 70 -11.86 -35.35 -11.53
C THR A 70 -11.20 -34.64 -10.36
N GLU A 71 -9.87 -34.48 -10.43
CA GLU A 71 -9.08 -33.72 -9.45
C GLU A 71 -9.19 -32.19 -9.65
N GLY A 72 -9.51 -31.75 -10.87
CA GLY A 72 -9.73 -30.34 -11.22
C GLY A 72 -11.06 -29.81 -10.69
N TYR A 73 -12.06 -30.67 -10.46
CA TYR A 73 -13.39 -30.28 -9.95
C TYR A 73 -13.34 -29.61 -8.57
N ALA A 74 -12.36 -29.93 -7.71
CA ALA A 74 -12.26 -29.33 -6.38
C ALA A 74 -11.81 -27.86 -6.43
N SER A 75 -11.03 -27.46 -7.44
CA SER A 75 -10.38 -26.15 -7.50
C SER A 75 -10.75 -25.31 -8.73
N PHE A 76 -11.30 -25.93 -9.78
CA PHE A 76 -11.62 -25.31 -11.06
C PHE A 76 -13.04 -25.64 -11.55
N SER A 77 -13.96 -26.03 -10.66
CA SER A 77 -15.36 -26.35 -11.02
C SER A 77 -16.15 -25.15 -11.55
N THR A 78 -15.90 -23.96 -11.01
CA THR A 78 -16.53 -22.71 -11.47
C THR A 78 -15.47 -21.64 -11.65
N LEU A 79 -15.77 -20.63 -12.47
CA LEU A 79 -14.86 -19.49 -12.66
C LEU A 79 -14.52 -18.80 -11.34
N VAL A 80 -15.51 -18.67 -10.43
CA VAL A 80 -15.30 -18.05 -9.12
C VAL A 80 -14.37 -18.88 -8.26
N GLU A 81 -14.54 -20.20 -8.23
CA GLU A 81 -13.67 -21.12 -7.48
C GLU A 81 -12.25 -21.14 -8.06
N ALA A 82 -12.12 -21.12 -9.39
CA ALA A 82 -10.84 -21.01 -10.08
C ALA A 82 -10.13 -19.68 -9.76
N MET A 83 -10.86 -18.57 -9.77
CA MET A 83 -10.32 -17.26 -9.39
C MET A 83 -9.88 -17.23 -7.93
N TRP A 84 -10.68 -17.82 -7.02
CA TRP A 84 -10.34 -17.94 -5.60
C TRP A 84 -9.08 -18.79 -5.38
N THR A 85 -9.02 -19.93 -6.04
CA THR A 85 -7.85 -20.82 -6.04
C THR A 85 -6.60 -20.10 -6.54
N LEU A 86 -6.69 -19.44 -7.70
CA LEU A 86 -5.57 -18.69 -8.28
C LEU A 86 -5.16 -17.48 -7.44
N TRP A 87 -6.10 -16.84 -6.74
CA TRP A 87 -5.79 -15.80 -5.75
C TRP A 87 -4.99 -16.36 -4.57
N MET A 88 -5.35 -17.55 -4.06
CA MET A 88 -4.57 -18.24 -3.03
C MET A 88 -3.17 -18.64 -3.54
N CYS A 89 -3.06 -19.08 -4.80
CA CYS A 89 -1.77 -19.34 -5.44
C CYS A 89 -0.93 -18.06 -5.60
N ALA A 90 -1.55 -16.94 -5.97
CA ALA A 90 -0.90 -15.64 -6.12
C ALA A 90 -0.26 -15.14 -4.81
N THR A 91 -0.89 -15.47 -3.68
CA THR A 91 -0.42 -15.18 -2.32
C THR A 91 0.43 -16.31 -1.73
N THR A 92 0.66 -17.39 -2.49
CA THR A 92 1.41 -18.60 -2.11
C THR A 92 0.88 -19.37 -0.90
N VAL A 93 -0.34 -19.07 -0.43
CA VAL A 93 -0.89 -19.64 0.81
C VAL A 93 -1.17 -21.14 0.69
N ASN A 94 -1.45 -21.63 -0.52
CA ASN A 94 -1.80 -23.03 -0.79
C ASN A 94 -1.02 -23.63 -1.98
N TYR A 95 0.17 -23.10 -2.28
CA TYR A 95 1.07 -23.66 -3.30
C TYR A 95 2.21 -24.43 -2.61
N PRO A 96 2.58 -25.66 -3.06
CA PRO A 96 2.17 -26.34 -4.29
C PRO A 96 0.92 -27.24 -4.17
N ASP A 97 0.26 -27.29 -3.02
CA ASP A 97 -0.82 -28.27 -2.75
C ASP A 97 -1.97 -28.19 -3.77
N VAL A 98 -2.32 -27.00 -4.24
CA VAL A 98 -3.31 -26.81 -5.33
C VAL A 98 -2.85 -27.40 -6.66
N MET A 99 -1.55 -27.40 -6.95
CA MET A 99 -0.98 -27.92 -8.21
C MET A 99 -0.81 -29.44 -8.18
N MET A 100 -0.54 -30.03 -7.00
CA MET A 100 -0.15 -31.43 -6.86
C MET A 100 -1.13 -32.44 -7.49
N PRO A 101 -2.45 -32.34 -7.33
CA PRO A 101 -3.39 -33.28 -7.94
C PRO A 101 -3.29 -33.30 -9.47
N ALA A 102 -3.21 -32.12 -10.08
CA ALA A 102 -3.14 -31.98 -11.53
C ALA A 102 -1.74 -32.34 -12.08
N TYR A 103 -0.69 -32.14 -11.28
CA TYR A 103 0.69 -32.53 -11.60
C TYR A 103 0.90 -34.05 -11.59
N ASN A 104 0.31 -34.75 -10.62
CA ASN A 104 0.43 -36.20 -10.51
C ASN A 104 -0.15 -36.93 -11.72
N LYS A 105 -1.15 -36.35 -12.39
CA LYS A 105 -1.73 -36.89 -13.62
C LYS A 105 -0.90 -36.55 -14.86
N SER A 106 -0.50 -35.29 -15.03
CA SER A 106 0.32 -34.85 -16.15
C SER A 106 1.33 -33.81 -15.73
N ARG A 107 2.62 -34.07 -16.02
CA ARG A 107 3.70 -33.12 -15.74
C ARG A 107 3.59 -31.84 -16.57
N VAL A 108 2.90 -31.88 -17.71
CA VAL A 108 2.69 -30.71 -18.58
C VAL A 108 1.84 -29.66 -17.87
N THR A 109 0.95 -30.08 -16.96
CA THR A 109 0.14 -29.19 -16.13
C THR A 109 0.97 -28.28 -15.24
N ALA A 110 2.19 -28.68 -14.87
CA ALA A 110 3.12 -27.82 -14.12
C ALA A 110 3.39 -26.51 -14.86
N LEU A 111 3.46 -26.54 -16.19
CA LEU A 111 3.79 -25.36 -16.99
C LEU A 111 2.73 -24.26 -16.80
N TYR A 112 1.45 -24.62 -16.73
CA TYR A 112 0.36 -23.67 -16.48
C TYR A 112 0.55 -22.92 -15.15
N PHE A 113 0.85 -23.66 -14.07
CA PHE A 113 1.08 -23.04 -12.76
C PHE A 113 2.38 -22.26 -12.71
N ILE A 114 3.47 -22.76 -13.31
CA ILE A 114 4.77 -22.08 -13.33
C ILE A 114 4.66 -20.74 -14.09
N THR A 115 4.02 -20.70 -15.25
CA THR A 115 3.84 -19.45 -16.01
C THR A 115 2.97 -18.47 -15.24
N PHE A 116 1.89 -18.94 -14.61
CA PHE A 116 1.06 -18.12 -13.73
C PHE A 116 1.87 -17.51 -12.57
N MET A 117 2.72 -18.31 -11.92
CA MET A 117 3.55 -17.89 -10.80
C MET A 117 4.58 -16.82 -11.21
N ILE A 118 5.26 -17.01 -12.34
CA ILE A 118 6.24 -16.03 -12.86
C ILE A 118 5.56 -14.69 -13.13
N ILE A 119 4.41 -14.71 -13.83
CA ILE A 119 3.65 -13.50 -14.16
C ILE A 119 3.17 -12.81 -12.88
N THR A 120 2.62 -13.57 -11.94
CA THR A 120 2.10 -13.03 -10.69
C THR A 120 3.19 -12.43 -9.81
N PHE A 121 4.38 -13.06 -9.74
CA PHE A 121 5.51 -12.49 -9.03
C PHE A 121 6.03 -11.20 -9.65
N PHE A 122 6.02 -11.09 -10.99
CA PHE A 122 6.35 -9.84 -11.66
C PHE A 122 5.37 -8.72 -11.25
N PHE A 123 4.07 -9.02 -11.18
CA PHE A 123 3.07 -8.06 -10.70
C PHE A 123 3.24 -7.70 -9.22
N MET A 124 3.52 -8.67 -8.35
CA MET A 124 3.82 -8.43 -6.94
C MET A 124 5.05 -7.54 -6.77
N MET A 125 6.10 -7.73 -7.58
CA MET A 125 7.27 -6.87 -7.57
C MET A 125 6.94 -5.43 -7.99
N ASN A 126 6.06 -5.27 -8.99
CA ASN A 126 5.58 -3.94 -9.40
C ASN A 126 4.78 -3.25 -8.28
N VAL A 127 4.00 -3.99 -7.49
CA VAL A 127 3.34 -3.46 -6.28
C VAL A 127 4.36 -2.94 -5.27
N ILE A 128 5.40 -3.72 -4.98
CA ILE A 128 6.47 -3.33 -4.04
C ILE A 128 7.20 -2.10 -4.55
N LEU A 129 7.54 -2.06 -5.84
CA LEU A 129 8.20 -0.91 -6.45
C LEU A 129 7.35 0.36 -6.33
N ALA A 130 6.06 0.29 -6.65
CA ALA A 130 5.14 1.42 -6.53
C ALA A 130 5.12 1.97 -5.09
N LEU A 131 5.02 1.07 -4.10
CA LEU A 131 5.05 1.43 -2.68
C LEU A 131 6.36 2.14 -2.28
N VAL A 132 7.50 1.58 -2.69
CA VAL A 132 8.83 2.14 -2.37
C VAL A 132 9.03 3.50 -3.03
N VAL A 133 8.65 3.65 -4.30
CA VAL A 133 8.77 4.91 -5.05
C VAL A 133 7.89 5.99 -4.42
N ASN A 134 6.66 5.67 -4.06
CA ASN A 134 5.77 6.63 -3.39
C ASN A 134 6.32 7.06 -2.03
N SER A 135 6.81 6.11 -1.22
CA SER A 135 7.46 6.43 0.05
C SER A 135 8.66 7.37 -0.15
N TYR A 136 9.54 7.05 -1.11
CA TYR A 136 10.69 7.86 -1.46
C TYR A 136 10.30 9.27 -1.91
N ASN A 137 9.32 9.39 -2.83
CA ASN A 137 8.85 10.68 -3.34
C ASN A 137 8.25 11.55 -2.23
N ASN A 138 7.50 10.96 -1.29
CA ASN A 138 6.97 11.68 -0.14
C ASN A 138 8.07 12.26 0.75
N GLU A 139 9.14 11.50 1.01
CA GLU A 139 10.30 11.99 1.78
C GLU A 139 11.04 13.11 1.05
N VAL A 140 11.27 12.95 -0.26
CA VAL A 140 11.91 13.95 -1.11
C VAL A 140 11.12 15.26 -1.12
N ASP A 141 9.80 15.19 -1.29
CA ASP A 141 8.94 16.37 -1.27
C ASP A 141 8.92 17.05 0.10
N ALA A 142 8.89 16.28 1.19
CA ALA A 142 8.99 16.82 2.55
C ALA A 142 10.34 17.50 2.78
N ARG A 143 11.45 16.95 2.26
CA ARG A 143 12.77 17.56 2.33
C ARG A 143 12.85 18.85 1.51
N ARG A 144 12.31 18.84 0.30
CA ARG A 144 12.27 20.00 -0.61
C ARG A 144 11.47 21.16 -0.02
N LYS A 145 10.31 20.88 0.60
CA LYS A 145 9.51 21.88 1.31
C LYS A 145 10.28 22.50 2.47
N ARG A 146 10.91 21.68 3.31
CA ARG A 146 11.74 22.17 4.44
C ARG A 146 12.88 23.09 3.98
N LEU A 147 13.60 22.71 2.92
CA LEU A 147 14.68 23.53 2.37
C LEU A 147 14.17 24.88 1.86
N LYS A 148 13.03 24.90 1.14
CA LYS A 148 12.40 26.15 0.69
C LYS A 148 11.98 27.03 1.86
N ASP A 149 11.41 26.45 2.91
CA ASP A 149 11.00 27.18 4.11
C ASP A 149 12.20 27.78 4.86
N ILE A 150 13.30 27.02 4.98
CA ILE A 150 14.55 27.50 5.58
C ILE A 150 15.11 28.66 4.76
N ASN A 151 15.28 28.50 3.45
CA ASN A 151 15.80 29.57 2.59
C ASN A 151 14.93 30.83 2.65
N LYS A 152 13.60 30.68 2.64
CA LYS A 152 12.67 31.80 2.76
C LYS A 152 12.77 32.49 4.12
N ARG A 153 12.96 31.74 5.22
CA ARG A 153 13.16 32.29 6.56
C ARG A 153 14.49 33.01 6.68
N SER A 154 15.57 32.42 6.20
CA SER A 154 16.90 33.04 6.18
C SER A 154 16.91 34.33 5.38
N MET A 155 16.31 34.33 4.18
CA MET A 155 16.20 35.54 3.34
C MET A 155 15.35 36.63 4.01
N LYS A 156 14.23 36.25 4.66
CA LYS A 156 13.40 37.18 5.44
C LYS A 156 14.14 37.75 6.64
N MET A 157 14.95 36.94 7.32
CA MET A 157 15.75 37.40 8.47
C MET A 157 16.84 38.36 8.01
N ALA A 158 17.56 38.02 6.94
CA ALA A 158 18.54 38.91 6.32
C ALA A 158 17.90 40.23 5.89
N PHE A 159 16.74 40.18 5.22
CA PHE A 159 15.98 41.38 4.85
C PHE A 159 15.62 42.24 6.06
N LYS A 160 15.10 41.64 7.14
CA LYS A 160 14.77 42.36 8.38
C LYS A 160 15.98 43.00 9.07
N LEU A 161 17.17 42.42 8.93
CA LEU A 161 18.40 43.00 9.47
C LEU A 161 18.91 44.18 8.62
N MET A 162 18.60 44.19 7.32
CA MET A 162 18.97 45.27 6.40
C MET A 162 17.98 46.43 6.39
N ASP A 163 16.69 46.16 6.60
CA ASP A 163 15.62 47.17 6.71
C ASP A 163 15.54 47.72 8.15
N ILE A 164 16.55 48.51 8.53
CA ILE A 164 16.70 49.11 9.87
C ILE A 164 15.49 50.00 10.21
N ASP A 165 15.00 50.74 9.23
CA ASP A 165 13.93 51.73 9.39
C ASP A 165 12.52 51.13 9.27
N LYS A 166 12.40 49.82 9.01
CA LYS A 166 11.14 49.08 8.84
C LYS A 166 10.22 49.65 7.75
N GLN A 167 10.80 50.18 6.69
CA GLN A 167 10.07 50.80 5.59
C GLN A 167 9.45 49.74 4.66
N GLY A 168 9.96 48.51 4.69
CA GLY A 168 9.52 47.42 3.81
C GLY A 168 10.25 47.38 2.46
N TRP A 169 11.26 48.22 2.26
CA TRP A 169 12.19 48.20 1.13
C TRP A 169 13.62 48.51 1.63
N ILE A 170 14.63 48.22 0.80
CA ILE A 170 16.04 48.49 1.12
C ILE A 170 16.55 49.57 0.16
N ASP A 171 17.19 50.61 0.70
CA ASP A 171 17.76 51.69 -0.08
C ASP A 171 18.92 51.24 -0.97
N ARG A 172 19.08 51.89 -2.13
CA ARG A 172 20.14 51.58 -3.10
C ARG A 172 21.55 51.65 -2.49
N GLU A 173 21.78 52.58 -1.57
CA GLU A 173 23.07 52.75 -0.89
C GLU A 173 23.43 51.55 -0.01
N ALA A 174 22.45 51.03 0.74
CA ALA A 174 22.63 49.84 1.57
C ALA A 174 22.90 48.60 0.70
N ILE A 175 22.21 48.46 -0.44
CA ILE A 175 22.45 47.36 -1.40
C ILE A 175 23.86 47.44 -1.99
N MET A 176 24.32 48.63 -2.42
CA MET A 176 25.66 48.79 -2.99
C MET A 176 26.76 48.49 -1.97
N THR A 177 26.57 48.88 -0.71
CA THR A 177 27.52 48.60 0.37
C THR A 177 27.69 47.09 0.60
N ILE A 178 26.61 46.31 0.51
CA ILE A 178 26.67 44.85 0.64
C ILE A 178 27.42 44.22 -0.53
N PHE A 179 27.15 44.66 -1.76
CA PHE A 179 27.85 44.18 -2.95
C PHE A 179 29.34 44.52 -2.98
N LEU A 180 29.77 45.52 -2.21
CA LEU A 180 31.18 45.88 -2.05
C LEU A 180 31.89 45.06 -0.97
N ILE A 181 31.15 44.48 -0.02
CA ILE A 181 31.70 43.67 1.09
C ILE A 181 31.73 42.17 0.75
N LEU A 182 30.94 41.74 -0.23
CA LEU A 182 30.85 40.37 -0.76
C LEU A 182 31.85 40.14 -1.90
#